data_AF-A0A1G8CEX4-F1
#
_entry.id   AF-A0A1G8CEX4-F1
#
_cell.length_a   1.000
_cell.length_b   1.000
_cell.length_c   1.000
_cell.angle_alpha   90.00
_cell.angle_beta   90.00
_cell.angle_gamma   90.00
#
_symmetry.space_group_name_H-M   'P 1'
#
loop_
_entity.id
_entity.type
_entity.pdbx_description
1 polymer ?
#
loop_
_entity_poly.entity_id
_entity_poly.type
_entity_poly.pdbx_seq_one_letter_code
_entity_poly.pdbx_strand_id
1 'polypeptide(L)'
;MKLVPTSECALRLIGSPLGQGMPQSELMLNRQSTGVIIDGAVLEVAIRWHDLLLVFVTDDIMHEDTLRIYLFDARLDLVDSAKLGWMYATGAFSLLELCPPNTVRFLFFGDTDWTLELFNTDVFAIPFISEPRGVSKPLRFHRRFQVTGDPKPEAPQSSVQKLMEAPAKSEDQSESLGGRDRVK
;
A
#
# COMPACT_ATOMS: atom_id res chain seq x y z
N MET A 1 -22.03 3.51 10.61
CA MET A 1 -20.81 2.81 10.14
C MET A 1 -20.55 1.63 11.07
N LYS A 2 -20.25 0.45 10.56
CA LYS A 2 -20.02 -0.76 11.38
C LYS A 2 -18.96 -1.65 10.73
N LEU A 3 -18.15 -2.31 11.55
CA LEU A 3 -17.27 -3.38 11.08
C LEU A 3 -18.11 -4.55 10.58
N VAL A 4 -17.68 -5.15 9.48
CA VAL A 4 -18.24 -6.38 8.94
C VAL A 4 -17.31 -7.52 9.35
N PRO A 5 -17.80 -8.54 10.08
CA PRO A 5 -16.96 -9.63 10.54
C PRO A 5 -16.50 -10.51 9.38
N THR A 6 -15.37 -11.20 9.54
CA THR A 6 -14.80 -12.10 8.51
C THR A 6 -15.73 -13.27 8.16
N SER A 7 -16.67 -13.61 9.03
CA SER A 7 -17.71 -14.60 8.72
C SER A 7 -18.73 -14.12 7.68
N GLU A 8 -18.92 -12.79 7.58
CA GLU A 8 -19.81 -12.13 6.63
C GLU A 8 -19.05 -11.64 5.39
N CYS A 9 -17.83 -11.12 5.52
CA CYS A 9 -17.02 -10.66 4.39
C CYS A 9 -15.64 -11.30 4.44
N ALA A 10 -15.25 -12.00 3.39
CA ALA A 10 -13.95 -12.64 3.28
C ALA A 10 -13.41 -12.52 1.86
N LEU A 11 -12.13 -12.82 1.68
CA LEU A 11 -11.49 -12.96 0.39
C LEU A 11 -11.10 -14.42 0.16
N ARG A 12 -11.27 -14.87 -1.09
CA ARG A 12 -10.76 -16.15 -1.57
C ARG A 12 -9.75 -15.89 -2.66
N LEU A 13 -8.47 -16.16 -2.38
CA LEU A 13 -7.39 -16.06 -3.37
C LEU A 13 -7.71 -16.88 -4.63
N ILE A 14 -7.48 -16.27 -5.79
CA ILE A 14 -7.60 -16.89 -7.10
C ILE A 14 -6.21 -17.06 -7.69
N GLY A 15 -5.93 -18.25 -8.20
CA GLY A 15 -4.65 -18.56 -8.84
C GLY A 15 -3.65 -19.18 -7.88
N SER A 16 -2.43 -19.37 -8.38
CA SER A 16 -1.34 -19.97 -7.61
C SER A 16 -0.66 -18.93 -6.73
N PRO A 17 -0.43 -19.20 -5.43
CA PRO A 17 0.40 -18.36 -4.55
C PRO A 17 1.84 -18.19 -5.05
N LEU A 18 2.28 -19.05 -5.98
CA LEU A 18 3.60 -19.00 -6.61
C LEU A 18 3.57 -18.31 -8.00
N GLY A 19 2.43 -17.74 -8.38
CA GLY A 19 2.25 -17.05 -9.64
C GLY A 19 3.09 -15.78 -9.70
N GLN A 20 3.73 -15.55 -10.83
CA GLN A 20 4.39 -14.28 -11.13
C GLN A 20 3.30 -13.30 -11.59
N GLY A 21 2.74 -12.51 -10.68
CA GLY A 21 1.69 -11.55 -11.00
C GLY A 21 1.06 -10.90 -9.76
N MET A 22 0.24 -9.88 -9.99
CA MET A 22 -0.55 -9.25 -8.94
C MET A 22 -1.53 -10.27 -8.36
N PRO A 23 -1.57 -10.51 -7.03
CA PRO A 23 -2.54 -11.40 -6.44
C PRO A 23 -3.95 -10.88 -6.69
N GLN A 24 -4.86 -11.82 -6.90
CA GLN A 24 -6.27 -11.52 -7.08
C GLN A 24 -7.09 -12.39 -6.15
N SER A 25 -8.18 -11.83 -5.66
CA SER A 25 -9.10 -12.50 -4.77
C SER A 25 -10.54 -12.29 -5.22
N GLU A 26 -11.35 -13.31 -5.02
CA GLU A 26 -12.79 -13.17 -5.08
C GLU A 26 -13.34 -12.66 -3.75
N LEU A 27 -14.22 -11.65 -3.83
CA LEU A 27 -15.01 -11.20 -2.69
C LEU A 27 -16.07 -12.25 -2.34
N MET A 28 -16.06 -12.70 -1.10
CA MET A 28 -17.02 -13.66 -0.55
C MET A 28 -17.92 -12.93 0.44
N LEU A 29 -19.24 -13.01 0.27
CA LEU A 29 -20.22 -12.47 1.23
C LEU A 29 -21.08 -13.58 1.81
N ASN A 30 -21.21 -13.62 3.13
CA ASN A 30 -21.91 -14.68 3.88
C ASN A 30 -21.47 -16.09 3.47
N ARG A 31 -20.15 -16.25 3.21
CA ARG A 31 -19.54 -17.49 2.70
C ARG A 31 -20.02 -17.91 1.30
N GLN A 32 -20.66 -17.02 0.56
CA GLN A 32 -21.08 -17.22 -0.81
C GLN A 32 -20.17 -16.44 -1.77
N SER A 33 -19.89 -17.05 -2.91
CA SER A 33 -19.16 -16.44 -4.01
C SER A 33 -20.01 -15.33 -4.63
N THR A 34 -19.40 -14.16 -4.83
CA THR A 34 -20.07 -13.01 -5.43
C THR A 34 -19.76 -12.86 -6.92
N GLY A 35 -18.70 -13.52 -7.41
CA GLY A 35 -18.14 -13.30 -8.74
C GLY A 35 -17.34 -12.00 -8.90
N VAL A 36 -17.27 -11.16 -7.85
CA VAL A 36 -16.48 -9.93 -7.87
C VAL A 36 -15.01 -10.26 -7.61
N ILE A 37 -14.16 -9.97 -8.59
CA ILE A 37 -12.72 -10.16 -8.50
C ILE A 37 -12.05 -8.82 -8.27
N ILE A 38 -11.19 -8.76 -7.25
CA ILE A 38 -10.35 -7.61 -6.95
C ILE A 38 -8.88 -8.02 -6.87
N ASP A 39 -8.00 -7.06 -7.06
CA ASP A 39 -6.59 -7.26 -6.75
C ASP A 39 -6.37 -7.24 -5.23
N GLY A 40 -5.35 -7.97 -4.79
CA GLY A 40 -4.94 -8.12 -3.41
C GLY A 40 -5.24 -9.51 -2.85
N ALA A 41 -4.59 -9.83 -1.74
CA ALA A 41 -4.53 -11.16 -1.16
C ALA A 41 -5.25 -11.25 0.20
N VAL A 42 -5.02 -10.27 1.07
CA VAL A 42 -5.42 -10.34 2.47
C VAL A 42 -6.45 -9.25 2.78
N LEU A 43 -7.57 -9.65 3.38
CA LEU A 43 -8.60 -8.73 3.86
C LEU A 43 -8.16 -8.14 5.20
N GLU A 44 -7.83 -6.85 5.22
CA GLU A 44 -7.48 -6.13 6.44
C GLU A 44 -8.73 -5.77 7.24
N VAL A 45 -9.72 -5.17 6.56
CA VAL A 45 -11.00 -4.86 7.17
C VAL A 45 -12.10 -4.65 6.13
N ALA A 46 -13.33 -4.96 6.53
CA ALA A 46 -14.54 -4.60 5.81
C ALA A 46 -15.45 -3.73 6.69
N ILE A 47 -16.01 -2.67 6.12
CA ILE A 47 -16.83 -1.67 6.82
C ILE A 47 -18.11 -1.46 6.04
N ARG A 48 -19.25 -1.53 6.73
CA ARG A 48 -20.56 -1.17 6.17
C ARG A 48 -20.88 0.28 6.54
N TRP A 49 -21.23 1.07 5.53
CA TRP A 49 -21.73 2.43 5.71
C TRP A 49 -22.93 2.65 4.79
N HIS A 50 -24.12 2.77 5.41
CA HIS A 50 -25.40 2.65 4.70
C HIS A 50 -25.47 1.34 3.91
N ASP A 51 -25.74 1.42 2.62
CA ASP A 51 -25.79 0.33 1.65
C ASP A 51 -24.43 0.05 1.00
N LEU A 52 -23.41 0.87 1.28
CA LEU A 52 -22.07 0.73 0.72
C LEU A 52 -21.20 -0.21 1.57
N LEU A 53 -20.35 -0.97 0.88
CA LEU A 53 -19.33 -1.83 1.46
C LEU A 53 -17.94 -1.29 1.12
N LEU A 54 -17.19 -0.89 2.13
CA LEU A 54 -15.81 -0.43 2.03
C LEU A 54 -14.89 -1.58 2.45
N VAL A 55 -13.93 -1.95 1.59
CA VAL A 55 -13.04 -3.10 1.77
C VAL A 55 -11.60 -2.64 1.66
N PHE A 56 -10.78 -3.01 2.64
CA PHE A 56 -9.35 -2.76 2.70
C PHE A 56 -8.59 -4.06 2.49
N VAL A 57 -7.67 -4.07 1.53
CA VAL A 57 -6.98 -5.28 1.08
C VAL A 57 -5.48 -5.01 0.93
N THR A 58 -4.63 -5.93 1.39
CA THR A 58 -3.18 -5.88 1.16
C THR A 58 -2.73 -6.97 0.20
N ASP A 59 -1.61 -6.73 -0.48
CA ASP A 59 -1.13 -7.60 -1.56
C ASP A 59 -0.32 -8.82 -1.03
N ASP A 60 0.14 -8.84 0.22
CA ASP A 60 0.99 -9.93 0.78
C ASP A 60 2.23 -10.25 -0.09
N ILE A 61 2.82 -9.19 -0.66
CA ILE A 61 4.04 -9.28 -1.49
C ILE A 61 5.24 -8.89 -0.62
N MET A 62 6.26 -9.76 -0.59
CA MET A 62 7.49 -9.49 0.15
C MET A 62 8.12 -8.17 -0.33
N HIS A 63 8.42 -7.27 0.61
CA HIS A 63 9.05 -5.96 0.40
C HIS A 63 8.20 -4.90 -0.31
N GLU A 64 6.93 -5.19 -0.62
CA GLU A 64 5.98 -4.21 -1.14
C GLU A 64 4.69 -4.24 -0.32
N ASP A 65 4.51 -3.21 0.52
CA ASP A 65 3.26 -3.01 1.24
C ASP A 65 2.36 -2.04 0.47
N THR A 66 1.36 -2.59 -0.21
CA THR A 66 0.29 -1.82 -0.86
C THR A 66 -1.04 -2.14 -0.21
N LEU A 67 -1.72 -1.10 0.27
CA LEU A 67 -3.09 -1.14 0.75
C LEU A 67 -4.03 -0.67 -0.34
N ARG A 68 -5.04 -1.47 -0.63
CA ARG A 68 -6.06 -1.21 -1.64
C ARG A 68 -7.38 -0.98 -0.95
N ILE A 69 -8.09 0.04 -1.40
CA ILE A 69 -9.37 0.45 -0.85
C ILE A 69 -10.38 0.35 -1.97
N TYR A 70 -11.43 -0.44 -1.74
CA TYR A 70 -12.53 -0.65 -2.68
C TYR A 70 -13.84 -0.23 -2.03
N LEU A 71 -14.64 0.56 -2.73
CA LEU A 71 -15.98 0.93 -2.32
C LEU A 71 -16.99 0.33 -3.28
N PHE A 72 -17.89 -0.51 -2.78
CA PHE A 72 -18.95 -1.15 -3.53
C PHE A 72 -20.32 -0.63 -3.11
N ASP A 73 -21.26 -0.62 -4.04
CA ASP A 73 -22.67 -0.37 -3.74
C ASP A 73 -23.42 -1.64 -3.29
N ALA A 74 -24.73 -1.52 -3.08
CA ALA A 74 -25.60 -2.62 -2.67
C ALA A 74 -25.63 -3.79 -3.68
N ARG A 75 -25.33 -3.52 -4.95
CA ARG A 75 -25.29 -4.50 -6.05
C ARG A 75 -23.89 -5.06 -6.27
N LEU A 76 -22.93 -4.64 -5.46
CA LEU A 76 -21.51 -4.95 -5.58
C LEU A 76 -20.85 -4.38 -6.84
N ASP A 77 -21.43 -3.33 -7.43
CA ASP A 77 -20.78 -2.56 -8.47
C ASP A 77 -19.67 -1.69 -7.83
N LEU A 78 -18.48 -1.66 -8.44
CA LEU A 78 -17.35 -0.88 -7.93
C LEU A 78 -17.57 0.62 -8.15
N VAL A 79 -17.81 1.34 -7.07
CA VAL A 79 -18.14 2.77 -7.05
C VAL A 79 -16.87 3.62 -7.11
N ASP A 80 -15.90 3.36 -6.24
CA ASP A 80 -14.63 4.10 -6.17
C ASP A 80 -13.52 3.22 -5.61
N SER A 81 -12.26 3.59 -5.86
CA SER A 81 -11.11 2.87 -5.32
C SER A 81 -9.85 3.73 -5.23
N ALA A 82 -8.96 3.32 -4.34
CA ALA A 82 -7.65 3.93 -4.13
C ALA A 82 -6.61 2.87 -3.78
N LYS A 83 -5.34 3.18 -4.06
CA LYS A 83 -4.20 2.41 -3.60
C LYS A 83 -3.30 3.33 -2.79
N LEU A 84 -2.90 2.86 -1.61
CA LEU A 84 -1.94 3.47 -0.72
C LEU A 84 -0.69 2.61 -0.75
N GLY A 85 0.44 3.17 -1.15
CA GLY A 85 1.71 2.47 -1.17
C GLY A 85 2.82 3.39 -1.66
N TRP A 86 4.04 3.10 -1.24
CA TRP A 86 5.24 3.80 -1.71
C TRP A 86 6.39 2.83 -1.86
N MET A 87 7.26 3.08 -2.82
CA MET A 87 8.46 2.26 -2.99
C MET A 87 9.31 2.31 -1.72
N TYR A 88 9.72 1.14 -1.23
CA TYR A 88 10.55 0.96 -0.04
C TYR A 88 9.89 1.36 1.29
N ALA A 89 8.60 1.70 1.30
CA ALA A 89 7.88 1.89 2.55
C ALA A 89 7.37 0.54 3.05
N THR A 90 7.67 0.23 4.31
CA THR A 90 7.00 -0.87 5.01
C THR A 90 5.78 -0.34 5.74
N GLY A 91 4.67 -1.05 5.64
CA GLY A 91 3.38 -0.62 6.15
C GLY A 91 2.58 -1.78 6.75
N ALA A 92 1.96 -1.54 7.90
CA ALA A 92 1.09 -2.50 8.55
C ALA A 92 -0.24 -1.83 8.87
N PHE A 93 -1.34 -2.40 8.35
CA PHE A 93 -2.66 -1.86 8.60
C PHE A 93 -3.01 -2.02 10.09
N SER A 94 -3.22 -0.91 10.79
CA SER A 94 -3.42 -0.94 12.25
C SER A 94 -4.15 0.29 12.77
N LEU A 95 -4.47 0.29 14.07
CA LEU A 95 -5.13 1.37 14.80
C LEU A 95 -6.40 1.91 14.09
N LEU A 96 -7.23 1.00 13.59
CA LEU A 96 -8.49 1.34 12.95
C LEU A 96 -9.47 1.99 13.93
N GLU A 97 -9.89 3.20 13.62
CA GLU A 97 -10.92 3.95 14.32
C GLU A 97 -12.07 4.28 13.34
N LEU A 98 -13.30 3.90 13.71
CA LEU A 98 -14.50 4.34 13.01
C LEU A 98 -15.00 5.61 13.68
N CYS A 99 -15.01 6.72 12.94
CA CYS A 99 -15.46 8.03 13.41
C CYS A 99 -16.78 8.40 12.69
N PRO A 100 -17.96 8.10 13.29
CA PRO A 100 -19.23 8.52 12.73
C PRO A 100 -19.28 10.04 12.51
N PRO A 101 -19.96 10.52 11.45
CA PRO A 101 -20.88 9.73 10.64
C PRO A 101 -20.23 8.96 9.47
N ASN A 102 -19.08 9.40 8.95
CA ASN A 102 -18.59 9.01 7.63
C ASN A 102 -17.05 8.89 7.51
N THR A 103 -16.32 8.88 8.63
CA THR A 103 -14.86 8.91 8.62
C THR A 103 -14.25 7.63 9.18
N VAL A 104 -13.13 7.19 8.60
CA VAL A 104 -12.31 6.07 9.05
C VAL A 104 -10.88 6.56 9.21
N ARG A 105 -10.27 6.32 10.36
CA ARG A 105 -8.85 6.62 10.61
C ARG A 105 -8.07 5.33 10.82
N PHE A 106 -6.85 5.27 10.31
CA PHE A 106 -6.00 4.09 10.42
C PHE A 106 -4.53 4.47 10.22
N LEU A 107 -3.64 3.60 10.68
CA LEU A 107 -2.22 3.61 10.31
C LEU A 107 -1.96 2.59 9.21
N PHE A 108 -1.02 2.91 8.34
CA PHE A 108 -0.51 1.96 7.36
C PHE A 108 1.01 2.10 7.20
N PHE A 109 1.51 3.03 6.37
CA PHE A 109 2.94 3.32 6.25
C PHE A 109 3.29 4.74 6.72
N GLY A 110 4.59 4.97 6.98
CA GLY A 110 5.18 6.30 7.18
C GLY A 110 4.74 7.03 8.45
N ASP A 111 4.39 6.29 9.52
CA ASP A 111 3.86 6.85 10.79
C ASP A 111 2.77 7.92 10.57
N THR A 112 1.88 7.63 9.62
CA THR A 112 0.88 8.59 9.14
C THR A 112 -0.51 8.19 9.60
N ASP A 113 -1.19 9.11 10.28
CA ASP A 113 -2.62 9.02 10.56
C ASP A 113 -3.42 9.24 9.26
N TRP A 114 -3.71 8.15 8.56
CA TRP A 114 -4.54 8.20 7.36
C TRP A 114 -5.99 8.43 7.75
N THR A 115 -6.63 9.34 7.04
CA THR A 115 -8.07 9.65 7.21
C THR A 115 -8.78 9.44 5.89
N LEU A 116 -9.76 8.53 5.89
CA LEU A 116 -10.68 8.32 4.79
C LEU A 116 -12.05 8.90 5.15
N GLU A 117 -12.57 9.79 4.30
CA GLU A 117 -13.91 10.36 4.44
C GLU A 117 -14.81 9.86 3.30
N LEU A 118 -15.97 9.30 3.65
CA LEU A 118 -16.98 8.84 2.70
C LEU A 118 -17.98 9.95 2.37
N PHE A 119 -18.38 10.03 1.09
CA PHE A 119 -19.36 10.99 0.61
C PHE A 119 -20.71 10.32 0.32
N ASN A 120 -21.80 10.97 0.76
CA ASN A 120 -23.16 10.50 0.52
C ASN A 120 -23.53 10.56 -0.98
N THR A 121 -22.91 11.47 -1.72
CA THR A 121 -23.14 11.71 -3.16
C THR A 121 -21.82 11.77 -3.90
N ASP A 122 -21.87 11.59 -5.22
CA ASP A 122 -20.69 11.74 -6.08
C ASP A 122 -20.18 13.18 -6.01
N VAL A 123 -18.91 13.34 -5.62
CA VAL A 123 -18.22 14.64 -5.62
C VAL A 123 -17.35 14.72 -6.85
N PHE A 124 -17.48 15.81 -7.62
CA PHE A 124 -16.63 16.03 -8.78
C PHE A 124 -15.17 16.17 -8.35
N ALA A 125 -14.27 15.44 -9.00
CA ALA A 125 -12.84 15.50 -8.75
C ALA A 125 -12.06 15.50 -10.05
N ILE A 126 -11.05 16.36 -10.14
CA ILE A 126 -10.16 16.39 -11.29
C ILE A 126 -9.04 15.35 -11.07
N PRO A 127 -8.83 14.41 -12.00
CA PRO A 127 -7.71 13.47 -11.91
C PRO A 127 -6.37 14.18 -11.74
N PHE A 128 -5.45 13.58 -10.96
CA PHE A 128 -4.04 13.98 -10.78
C PHE A 128 -3.71 15.26 -10.01
N ILE A 129 -4.68 16.11 -9.63
CA ILE A 129 -4.37 17.44 -9.08
C ILE A 129 -4.34 17.50 -7.54
N SER A 130 -4.76 16.45 -6.81
CA SER A 130 -5.05 16.58 -5.37
C SER A 130 -4.81 15.36 -4.48
N GLU A 131 -4.13 14.31 -4.97
CA GLU A 131 -3.93 13.11 -4.15
C GLU A 131 -2.69 13.25 -3.25
N PRO A 132 -2.76 12.84 -1.96
CA PRO A 132 -1.60 12.79 -1.08
C PRO A 132 -0.49 11.90 -1.64
N ARG A 133 0.73 12.12 -1.15
CA ARG A 133 1.87 11.27 -1.53
C ARG A 133 1.58 9.81 -1.16
N GLY A 134 1.84 8.91 -2.10
CA GLY A 134 1.59 7.49 -1.96
C GLY A 134 0.13 7.07 -2.06
N VAL A 135 -0.77 7.99 -2.42
CA VAL A 135 -2.13 7.65 -2.84
C VAL A 135 -2.20 7.70 -4.36
N SER A 136 -2.67 6.63 -4.98
CA SER A 136 -3.03 6.60 -6.39
C SER A 136 -4.48 6.15 -6.56
N LYS A 137 -5.17 6.70 -7.56
CA LYS A 137 -6.57 6.35 -7.86
C LYS A 137 -6.77 6.18 -9.36
N PRO A 138 -7.74 5.35 -9.79
CA PRO A 138 -8.12 5.27 -11.20
C PRO A 138 -8.64 6.62 -11.73
N LEU A 139 -8.57 6.80 -13.05
CA LEU A 139 -9.07 8.01 -13.72
C LEU A 139 -10.59 8.02 -13.68
N ARG A 140 -11.14 8.85 -12.78
CA ARG A 140 -12.58 9.10 -12.63
C ARG A 140 -12.79 10.58 -12.30
N PHE A 141 -13.85 11.15 -12.87
CA PHE A 141 -14.27 12.54 -12.62
C PHE A 141 -15.19 12.68 -11.40
N HIS A 142 -15.51 11.57 -10.75
CA HIS A 142 -16.38 11.49 -9.59
C HIS A 142 -15.72 10.64 -8.52
N ARG A 143 -15.83 11.09 -7.26
CA ARG A 143 -15.31 10.41 -6.08
C ARG A 143 -16.41 10.20 -5.07
N ARG A 144 -16.32 9.06 -4.38
CA ARG A 144 -17.20 8.70 -3.27
C ARG A 144 -16.49 8.54 -1.95
N PHE A 145 -15.17 8.68 -1.99
CA PHE A 145 -14.39 8.98 -0.80
C PHE A 145 -13.16 9.82 -1.13
N GLN A 146 -12.61 10.43 -0.10
CA GLN A 146 -11.30 11.06 -0.11
C GLN A 146 -10.39 10.38 0.91
N VAL A 147 -9.11 10.27 0.57
CA VAL A 147 -8.07 9.83 1.48
C VAL A 147 -7.14 11.02 1.69
N THR A 148 -6.81 11.30 2.93
CA THR A 148 -5.89 12.35 3.34
C THR A 148 -4.87 11.77 4.32
N GLY A 149 -3.66 12.33 4.27
CA GLY A 149 -2.54 11.92 5.10
C GLY A 149 -1.33 12.74 4.69
N ASP A 150 -0.39 12.93 5.61
CA ASP A 150 0.87 13.63 5.34
C ASP A 150 2.05 12.70 5.66
N PRO A 151 2.37 11.76 4.76
CA PRO A 151 3.41 10.79 5.05
C PRO A 151 4.78 11.42 5.04
N LYS A 152 5.51 11.14 6.12
CA LYS A 152 6.91 11.52 6.25
C LYS A 152 7.72 10.69 5.26
N PRO A 153 8.66 11.30 4.50
CA PRO A 153 9.60 10.53 3.70
C PRO A 153 10.39 9.60 4.62
N GLU A 154 10.39 8.30 4.33
CA GLU A 154 11.28 7.37 5.02
C GLU A 154 12.71 7.70 4.61
N ALA A 155 13.60 7.95 5.59
CA ALA A 155 15.00 8.19 5.30
C ALA A 155 15.57 6.91 4.65
N PRO A 156 16.27 7.00 3.50
CA PRO A 156 16.86 5.81 2.90
C PRO A 156 17.75 5.14 3.93
N GLN A 157 17.52 3.85 4.18
CA GLN A 157 18.29 3.04 5.12
C GLN A 157 19.75 2.92 4.63
N SER A 158 20.55 3.95 4.96
CA SER A 158 21.95 4.13 4.57
C SER A 158 22.92 3.12 5.21
N SER A 159 22.46 2.11 5.94
CA SER A 159 23.33 1.31 6.80
C SER A 159 23.58 -0.12 6.31
N VAL A 160 22.73 -0.69 5.44
CA VAL A 160 22.92 -2.08 4.98
C VAL A 160 23.64 -2.14 3.62
N GLN A 161 23.43 -1.17 2.73
CA GLN A 161 24.14 -1.14 1.44
C GLN A 161 25.59 -0.65 1.54
N LYS A 162 25.93 0.18 2.54
CA LYS A 162 27.29 0.72 2.67
C LYS A 162 28.34 -0.30 3.13
N LEU A 163 27.91 -1.47 3.61
CA LEU A 163 28.83 -2.55 4.03
C LEU A 163 29.14 -3.54 2.89
N MET A 164 28.40 -3.52 1.78
CA MET A 164 28.62 -4.44 0.65
C MET A 164 29.40 -3.83 -0.52
N GLU A 165 29.72 -2.53 -0.49
CA GLU A 165 30.50 -1.83 -1.52
C GLU A 165 31.87 -1.34 -1.04
N ALA A 166 32.60 -2.17 -0.29
CA ALA A 166 34.04 -1.96 -0.16
C ALA A 166 34.75 -2.71 -1.30
N PRO A 167 35.30 -2.02 -2.33
CA PRO A 167 36.15 -2.68 -3.30
C PRO A 167 37.45 -3.11 -2.62
N ALA A 168 37.79 -4.39 -2.71
CA ALA A 168 39.13 -4.89 -2.42
C ALA A 168 40.12 -4.23 -3.39
N LYS A 169 40.75 -3.13 -2.95
CA LYS A 169 41.87 -2.54 -3.68
C LYS A 169 43.10 -3.43 -3.49
N SER A 170 43.52 -4.01 -4.60
CA SER A 170 44.84 -4.55 -4.88
C SER A 170 45.94 -3.53 -4.57
N GLU A 171 46.86 -3.87 -3.67
CA GLU A 171 48.16 -3.22 -3.57
C GLU A 171 49.14 -3.94 -4.50
N ASP A 172 49.38 -3.37 -5.66
CA ASP A 172 50.60 -3.55 -6.44
C ASP A 172 51.08 -2.16 -6.84
N GLN A 173 52.06 -1.63 -6.12
CA GLN A 173 52.94 -0.58 -6.62
C GLN A 173 54.37 -0.81 -6.12
N SER A 174 55.20 -1.13 -7.09
CA SER A 174 56.64 -1.02 -7.12
C SER A 174 57.06 0.45 -6.99
N GLU A 175 57.91 0.76 -6.01
CA GLU A 175 58.77 1.95 -6.05
C GLU A 175 60.22 1.50 -6.28
N SER A 176 60.68 1.72 -7.51
CA SER A 176 62.10 1.77 -7.87
C SER A 176 62.47 3.22 -8.12
N LEU A 177 63.62 3.66 -7.58
CA LEU A 177 64.53 4.76 -7.97
C LEU A 177 65.09 5.33 -6.66
N GLY A 178 66.36 5.22 -6.29
CA GLY A 178 67.59 5.15 -7.07
C GLY A 178 68.51 6.28 -6.58
N GLY A 179 69.73 5.99 -6.10
CA GLY A 179 70.76 7.02 -5.95
C GLY A 179 71.76 6.86 -4.80
N ARG A 180 72.88 6.19 -5.12
CA ARG A 180 74.29 6.43 -4.71
C ARG A 180 74.57 7.21 -3.42
N ASP A 181 75.42 6.63 -2.56
CA ASP A 181 76.81 7.13 -2.42
C ASP A 181 77.74 6.14 -1.68
N ARG A 182 79.03 6.50 -1.69
CA ARG A 182 80.25 5.70 -1.76
C ARG A 182 81.00 5.64 -0.41
N VAL A 183 82.05 4.79 -0.35
CA VAL A 183 83.17 4.77 0.63
C VAL A 183 82.83 4.04 1.95
N LYS A 184 83.53 3.00 2.41
CA LYS A 184 84.98 2.75 2.49
C LYS A 184 85.26 1.25 2.59
#